data_AF-A0A2E1XHR9-F1
#
_entry.id   AF-A0A2E1XHR9-F1
#
_cell.length_a   1.000
_cell.length_b   1.000
_cell.length_c   1.000
_cell.angle_alpha   90.00
_cell.angle_beta   90.00
_cell.angle_gamma   90.00
#
_symmetry.space_group_name_H-M   'P 1'
#
loop_
_entity.id
_entity.type
_entity.pdbx_description
1 polymer ?
#
loop_
_entity_poly.entity_id
_entity_poly.type
_entity_poly.pdbx_seq_one_letter_code
_entity_poly.pdbx_strand_id
1 'polypeptide(L)'
;MDGSDHTVEERDLNGLLSDLSALEALAENWPVDQKNAAHARGEAIDALNAAAFRRLIRSLQSVPGMSAALREAAGDEVVYAVLRRHGILKPSLFERIDQALEDIRPTLASHGGDVELVSVEDTAVVVKFLGACDGCPASALTFYGGVKKAIQDKFPHITEIRQAKGLGGGEGVEYASPFANFQKEGWTQALALEAIGDGQTEIVEIDGESVLLTRLADKVTCFKNACAHMGMAMDGGEIAERIITCPYHGFQYSLESGECLTAPEVQLQPHGVRVKDGQIEVRLTR
;
A
#
# COMPACT_ATOMS: atom_id res chain seq x y z
N MET A 1 44.18 -13.38 25.70
CA MET A 1 43.41 -12.22 25.21
C MET A 1 42.29 -12.81 24.37
N ASP A 2 41.17 -12.99 25.05
CA ASP A 2 39.94 -13.55 24.52
C ASP A 2 39.33 -12.52 23.56
N GLY A 3 39.21 -12.91 22.29
CA GLY A 3 38.48 -12.16 21.28
C GLY A 3 37.02 -12.54 21.40
N SER A 4 36.25 -11.72 22.09
CA SER A 4 34.80 -11.79 22.04
C SER A 4 34.35 -11.33 20.65
N ASP A 5 34.14 -12.32 19.80
CA ASP A 5 33.41 -12.23 18.53
C ASP A 5 31.98 -11.77 18.85
N HIS A 6 31.78 -10.46 18.89
CA HIS A 6 30.45 -9.87 18.93
C HIS A 6 29.90 -9.93 17.50
N THR A 7 29.42 -11.10 17.11
CA THR A 7 28.43 -11.20 16.03
C THR A 7 27.21 -10.43 16.50
N VAL A 8 27.11 -9.16 16.13
CA VAL A 8 25.87 -8.40 16.27
C VAL A 8 24.87 -9.14 15.40
N GLU A 9 23.94 -9.88 16.02
CA GLU A 9 22.83 -10.49 15.30
C GLU A 9 22.14 -9.37 14.50
N GLU A 10 22.06 -9.56 13.19
CA GLU A 10 21.45 -8.60 12.29
C GLU A 10 19.95 -8.54 12.61
N ARG A 11 19.54 -7.44 13.25
CA ARG A 11 18.16 -7.26 13.73
C ARG A 11 17.26 -6.88 12.56
N ASP A 12 16.06 -7.46 12.51
CA ASP A 12 15.04 -7.11 11.54
C ASP A 12 14.50 -5.68 11.76
N LEU A 13 13.79 -5.16 10.76
CA LEU A 13 13.26 -3.79 10.81
C LEU A 13 12.33 -3.58 12.02
N ASN A 14 11.47 -4.56 12.33
CA ASN A 14 10.52 -4.48 13.42
C ASN A 14 11.21 -4.34 14.79
N GLY A 15 12.27 -5.11 15.03
CA GLY A 15 13.08 -4.99 16.25
C GLY A 15 13.75 -3.62 16.36
N LEU A 16 14.31 -3.12 15.26
CA LEU A 16 14.94 -1.79 15.22
C LEU A 16 13.95 -0.66 15.49
N LEU A 17 12.75 -0.72 14.91
CA LEU A 17 11.69 0.26 15.12
C LEU A 17 11.13 0.18 16.55
N SER A 18 10.93 -1.03 17.07
CA SER A 18 10.45 -1.23 18.44
C SER A 18 11.38 -0.61 19.48
N ASP A 19 12.70 -0.70 19.29
CA ASP A 19 13.67 -0.06 20.17
C ASP A 19 13.55 1.47 20.15
N LEU A 20 13.42 2.05 18.95
CA LEU A 20 13.23 3.50 18.80
C LEU A 20 11.95 3.96 19.51
N SER A 21 10.84 3.26 19.29
CA SER A 21 9.57 3.56 19.95
C SER A 21 9.65 3.40 21.47
N ALA A 22 10.37 2.38 21.96
CA ALA A 22 10.57 2.21 23.40
C ALA A 22 11.37 3.38 24.01
N LEU A 23 12.41 3.85 23.32
CA LEU A 23 13.19 5.01 23.76
C LEU A 23 12.37 6.31 23.73
N GLU A 24 11.52 6.49 22.72
CA GLU A 24 10.61 7.63 22.62
C GLU A 24 9.55 7.61 23.73
N ALA A 25 8.97 6.44 24.03
CA ALA A 25 8.01 6.25 25.11
C ALA A 25 8.61 6.56 26.49
N LEU A 26 9.87 6.17 26.74
CA LEU A 26 10.57 6.51 27.98
C LEU A 26 10.67 8.03 28.20
N ALA A 27 10.72 8.81 27.12
CA ALA A 27 10.84 10.26 27.16
C ALA A 27 9.50 11.00 27.34
N GLU A 28 8.35 10.30 27.33
CA GLU A 28 7.03 10.95 27.42
C GLU A 28 6.84 11.77 28.68
N ASN A 29 7.33 11.26 29.82
CA ASN A 29 7.18 11.88 31.13
C ASN A 29 8.40 12.71 31.56
N TRP A 30 9.34 12.97 30.65
CA TRP A 30 10.52 13.77 30.96
C TRP A 30 10.16 15.25 31.14
N PRO A 31 10.92 16.00 31.95
CA PRO A 31 10.86 17.46 31.94
C PRO A 31 11.00 18.01 30.52
N VAL A 32 10.21 19.03 30.18
CA VAL A 32 10.12 19.59 28.82
C VAL A 32 11.50 19.94 28.24
N ASP A 33 12.39 20.53 29.03
CA ASP A 33 13.74 20.89 28.57
C ASP A 33 14.59 19.67 28.19
N GLN A 34 14.44 18.56 28.92
CA GLN A 34 15.15 17.31 28.64
C GLN A 34 14.60 16.61 27.39
N LYS A 35 13.27 16.60 27.25
CA LYS A 35 12.60 16.09 26.05
C LYS A 35 13.02 16.89 24.81
N ASN A 36 13.02 18.22 24.92
CA ASN A 36 13.47 19.12 23.85
C ASN A 36 14.94 18.87 23.49
N ALA A 37 15.83 18.70 24.48
CA ALA A 37 17.24 18.41 24.23
C ALA A 37 17.44 17.06 23.54
N ALA A 38 16.70 16.02 23.94
CA ALA A 38 16.73 14.70 23.31
C ALA A 38 16.24 14.74 21.85
N HIS A 39 15.11 15.41 21.61
CA HIS A 39 14.57 15.64 20.27
C HIS A 39 15.57 16.39 19.39
N ALA A 40 16.10 17.53 19.87
CA ALA A 40 17.07 18.33 19.12
C ALA A 40 18.34 17.55 18.77
N ARG A 41 18.79 16.64 19.65
CA ARG A 41 19.90 15.73 19.37
C ARG A 41 19.54 14.73 18.26
N GLY A 42 18.36 14.12 18.33
CA GLY A 42 17.86 13.21 17.29
C GLY A 42 17.80 13.90 15.93
N GLU A 43 17.20 15.09 15.87
CA GLU A 43 17.13 15.91 14.65
C GLU A 43 18.51 16.26 14.10
N ALA A 44 19.47 16.61 14.96
CA ALA A 44 20.83 16.91 14.53
C ALA A 44 21.55 15.69 13.92
N ILE A 45 21.34 14.50 14.47
CA ILE A 45 21.86 13.24 13.92
C ILE A 45 21.18 12.93 12.58
N ASP A 46 19.86 13.04 12.52
CA ASP A 46 19.10 12.80 11.30
C ASP A 46 19.49 13.77 10.18
N ALA A 47 19.73 15.05 10.51
CA ALA A 47 20.21 16.05 9.57
C ALA A 47 21.63 15.73 9.05
N LEU A 48 22.53 15.30 9.95
CA LEU A 48 23.89 14.88 9.58
C LEU A 48 23.86 13.68 8.63
N ASN A 49 23.10 12.63 8.98
CA ASN A 49 22.93 11.43 8.18
C ASN A 49 22.32 11.74 6.81
N ALA A 50 21.24 12.53 6.78
CA ALA A 50 20.62 12.95 5.54
C ALA A 50 21.59 13.74 4.65
N ALA A 51 22.44 14.60 5.23
CA ALA A 51 23.45 15.33 4.49
C ALA A 51 24.57 14.42 3.97
N ALA A 52 24.97 13.39 4.73
CA ALA A 52 25.96 12.40 4.32
C ALA A 52 25.43 11.54 3.17
N PHE A 53 24.25 10.93 3.32
CA PHE A 53 23.64 10.09 2.30
C PHE A 53 23.39 10.86 0.99
N ARG A 54 22.90 12.11 1.05
CA ARG A 54 22.72 12.94 -0.17
C ARG A 54 24.03 13.20 -0.90
N ARG A 55 25.13 13.44 -0.17
CA ARG A 55 26.45 13.64 -0.77
C ARG A 55 26.99 12.33 -1.35
N LEU A 56 26.84 11.23 -0.63
CA LEU A 56 27.24 9.89 -1.09
C LEU A 56 26.52 9.52 -2.38
N ILE A 57 25.19 9.59 -2.40
CA ILE A 57 24.38 9.28 -3.60
C ILE A 57 24.81 10.20 -4.75
N ARG A 58 24.97 11.51 -4.50
CA ARG A 58 25.45 12.45 -5.53
C ARG A 58 26.84 12.10 -6.08
N SER A 59 27.78 11.70 -5.23
CA SER A 59 29.11 11.28 -5.68
C SER A 59 29.09 9.98 -6.49
N LEU A 60 28.09 9.12 -6.25
CA LEU A 60 27.93 7.85 -6.95
C LEU A 60 27.06 7.95 -8.21
N GLN A 61 26.38 9.08 -8.45
CA GLN A 61 25.48 9.25 -9.61
C GLN A 61 26.16 9.06 -10.96
N SER A 62 27.48 9.31 -11.05
CA SER A 62 28.26 9.11 -12.27
C SER A 62 28.72 7.65 -12.47
N VAL A 63 28.55 6.79 -11.48
CA VAL A 63 28.91 5.36 -11.57
C VAL A 63 27.88 4.63 -12.43
N PRO A 64 28.29 3.98 -13.54
CA PRO A 64 27.37 3.20 -14.37
C PRO A 64 26.64 2.14 -13.54
N GLY A 65 25.33 2.02 -13.71
CA GLY A 65 24.51 1.05 -12.97
C GLY A 65 24.12 1.47 -11.55
N MET A 66 24.59 2.61 -11.03
CA MET A 66 24.24 3.08 -9.68
C MET A 66 22.72 3.18 -9.47
N SER A 67 21.97 3.70 -10.44
CA SER A 67 20.51 3.80 -10.30
C SER A 67 19.81 2.45 -10.15
N ALA A 68 20.34 1.39 -10.76
CA ALA A 68 19.82 0.03 -10.59
C ALA A 68 20.24 -0.54 -9.23
N ALA A 69 21.51 -0.40 -8.86
CA ALA A 69 22.04 -0.86 -7.57
C ALA A 69 21.34 -0.17 -6.37
N LEU A 70 21.04 1.13 -6.49
CA LEU A 70 20.29 1.86 -5.45
C LEU A 70 18.85 1.34 -5.34
N ARG A 71 18.21 0.98 -6.46
CA ARG A 71 16.87 0.36 -6.42
C ARG A 71 16.91 -1.01 -5.78
N GLU A 72 17.89 -1.84 -6.13
CA GLU A 72 18.10 -3.16 -5.53
C GLU A 72 18.35 -3.06 -4.02
N ALA A 73 19.23 -2.15 -3.60
CA ALA A 73 19.48 -1.90 -2.19
C ALA A 73 18.24 -1.35 -1.46
N ALA A 74 17.43 -0.52 -2.11
CA ALA A 74 16.17 -0.04 -1.55
C ALA A 74 15.08 -1.12 -1.43
N GLY A 75 15.35 -2.35 -1.90
CA GLY A 75 14.51 -3.50 -1.63
C GLY A 75 14.74 -4.18 -0.28
N ASP A 76 15.81 -3.80 0.41
CA ASP A 76 15.97 -4.11 1.82
C ASP A 76 15.12 -3.15 2.66
N GLU A 77 14.32 -3.70 3.58
CA GLU A 77 13.35 -2.97 4.39
C GLU A 77 14.02 -1.92 5.29
N VAL A 78 15.19 -2.22 5.85
CA VAL A 78 15.95 -1.30 6.71
C VAL A 78 16.53 -0.16 5.87
N VAL A 79 17.11 -0.47 4.71
CA VAL A 79 17.62 0.54 3.78
C VAL A 79 16.49 1.45 3.32
N TYR A 80 15.35 0.90 2.92
CA TYR A 80 14.17 1.67 2.53
C TYR A 80 13.73 2.62 3.64
N ALA A 81 13.54 2.10 4.86
CA ALA A 81 13.11 2.87 6.02
C ALA A 81 14.07 4.03 6.34
N VAL A 82 15.38 3.79 6.30
CA VAL A 82 16.41 4.82 6.54
C VAL A 82 16.40 5.87 5.43
N LEU A 83 16.41 5.46 4.16
CA LEU A 83 16.38 6.39 3.04
C LEU A 83 15.11 7.25 3.05
N ARG A 84 13.98 6.68 3.48
CA ARG A 84 12.72 7.41 3.63
C ARG A 84 12.74 8.37 4.83
N ARG A 85 13.21 7.93 6.01
CA ARG A 85 13.35 8.77 7.22
C ARG A 85 14.16 10.03 6.93
N HIS A 86 15.22 9.90 6.13
CA HIS A 86 16.09 11.01 5.76
C HIS A 86 15.63 11.81 4.52
N GLY A 87 14.46 11.50 3.96
CA GLY A 87 13.85 12.23 2.84
C GLY A 87 14.65 12.12 1.54
N ILE A 88 15.29 10.97 1.31
CA ILE A 88 16.02 10.66 0.09
C ILE A 88 15.07 9.99 -0.90
N LEU A 89 14.37 8.95 -0.43
CA LEU A 89 13.18 8.45 -1.09
C LEU A 89 12.01 9.34 -0.68
N LYS A 90 11.27 9.81 -1.69
CA LYS A 90 10.05 10.57 -1.45
C LYS A 90 8.91 9.58 -1.22
N PRO A 91 8.00 9.89 -0.28
CA PRO A 91 6.82 9.08 -0.12
C PRO A 91 6.01 9.06 -1.41
N SER A 92 5.36 7.94 -1.68
CA SER A 92 4.52 7.78 -2.86
C SER A 92 3.32 8.73 -2.81
N LEU A 93 2.60 8.93 -3.93
CA LEU A 93 1.37 9.72 -3.89
C LEU A 93 0.31 9.05 -2.99
N PHE A 94 0.28 7.70 -2.96
CA PHE A 94 -0.57 6.93 -2.07
C PHE A 94 -0.30 7.24 -0.60
N GLU A 95 0.93 7.06 -0.14
CA GLU A 95 1.33 7.30 1.26
C GLU A 95 1.04 8.76 1.68
N ARG A 96 1.32 9.72 0.79
CA ARG A 96 1.04 11.14 1.08
C ARG A 96 -0.46 11.41 1.23
N ILE A 97 -1.30 10.73 0.47
CA ILE A 97 -2.76 10.86 0.54
C ILE A 97 -3.31 10.13 1.75
N ASP A 98 -2.80 8.93 2.06
CA ASP A 98 -3.22 8.19 3.26
C ASP A 98 -2.87 8.95 4.54
N GLN A 99 -1.65 9.51 4.60
CA GLN A 99 -1.26 10.41 5.68
C GLN A 99 -2.15 11.66 5.80
N ALA A 100 -2.73 12.13 4.69
CA ALA A 100 -3.70 13.24 4.73
C ALA A 100 -5.07 12.82 5.24
N LEU A 101 -5.45 11.54 5.07
CA LEU A 101 -6.68 10.99 5.65
C LEU A 101 -6.57 10.86 7.17
N GLU A 102 -5.36 10.65 7.71
CA GLU A 102 -5.14 10.57 9.16
C GLU A 102 -5.67 11.79 9.92
N ASP A 103 -5.61 12.98 9.31
CA ASP A 103 -6.14 14.21 9.90
C ASP A 103 -7.68 14.20 10.06
N ILE A 104 -8.40 13.45 9.23
CA ILE A 104 -9.87 13.39 9.24
C ILE A 104 -10.40 12.16 9.98
N ARG A 105 -9.61 11.10 10.14
CA ARG A 105 -10.02 9.87 10.86
C ARG A 105 -10.60 10.13 12.26
N PRO A 106 -10.04 11.00 13.12
CA PRO A 106 -10.64 11.28 14.44
C PRO A 106 -12.07 11.84 14.35
N THR A 107 -12.35 12.64 13.32
CA THR A 107 -13.69 13.19 13.08
C THR A 107 -14.66 12.10 12.63
N LEU A 108 -14.24 11.24 11.70
CA LEU A 108 -15.05 10.11 11.25
C LEU A 108 -15.33 9.13 12.39
N ALA A 109 -14.31 8.82 13.19
CA ALA A 109 -14.40 7.92 14.34
C ALA A 109 -15.40 8.43 15.39
N SER A 110 -15.45 9.75 15.64
CA SER A 110 -16.43 10.36 16.56
C SER A 110 -17.89 10.15 16.14
N HIS A 111 -18.12 9.85 14.86
CA HIS A 111 -19.44 9.52 14.30
C HIS A 111 -19.60 8.03 13.98
N GLY A 112 -18.70 7.17 14.47
CA GLY A 112 -18.81 5.72 14.36
C GLY A 112 -18.42 5.16 12.99
N GLY A 113 -17.57 5.83 12.23
CA GLY A 113 -16.99 5.26 11.02
C GLY A 113 -15.54 5.68 10.79
N ASP A 114 -15.01 5.28 9.65
CA ASP A 114 -13.62 5.55 9.27
C ASP A 114 -13.50 5.60 7.74
N VAL A 115 -12.30 5.87 7.23
CA VAL A 115 -12.00 5.86 5.80
C VAL A 115 -10.70 5.11 5.54
N GLU A 116 -10.68 4.29 4.52
CA GLU A 116 -9.50 3.56 4.06
C GLU A 116 -9.18 4.02 2.64
N LEU A 117 -7.91 4.33 2.36
CA LEU A 117 -7.46 4.61 1.01
C LEU A 117 -7.34 3.30 0.24
N VAL A 118 -8.04 3.21 -0.90
CA VAL A 118 -8.14 1.99 -1.70
C VAL A 118 -7.20 2.02 -2.88
N SER A 119 -7.10 3.17 -3.55
CA SER A 119 -6.17 3.38 -4.65
C SER A 119 -5.97 4.86 -4.96
N VAL A 120 -4.87 5.15 -5.65
CA VAL A 120 -4.50 6.49 -6.09
C VAL A 120 -4.07 6.46 -7.55
N GLU A 121 -4.77 7.23 -8.37
CA GLU A 121 -4.44 7.57 -9.75
C GLU A 121 -3.87 9.00 -9.81
N ASP A 122 -3.36 9.44 -10.96
CA ASP A 122 -2.75 10.78 -11.12
C ASP A 122 -3.68 11.94 -10.75
N THR A 123 -4.98 11.81 -10.97
CA THR A 123 -5.99 12.86 -10.69
C THR A 123 -7.20 12.37 -9.91
N ALA A 124 -7.24 11.10 -9.56
CA ALA A 124 -8.37 10.47 -8.89
C ALA A 124 -7.92 9.59 -7.73
N VAL A 125 -8.72 9.53 -6.67
CA VAL A 125 -8.50 8.58 -5.57
C VAL A 125 -9.76 7.81 -5.24
N VAL A 126 -9.58 6.56 -4.83
CA VAL A 126 -10.67 5.71 -4.36
C VAL A 126 -10.52 5.55 -2.86
N VAL A 127 -11.59 5.80 -2.14
CA VAL A 127 -11.67 5.63 -0.68
C VAL A 127 -12.82 4.69 -0.33
N LYS A 128 -12.66 3.91 0.73
CA LYS A 128 -13.72 3.06 1.29
C LYS A 128 -14.09 3.61 2.66
N PHE A 129 -15.35 3.95 2.83
CA PHE A 129 -15.85 4.31 4.15
C PHE A 129 -16.15 3.05 4.95
N LEU A 130 -15.80 3.06 6.23
CA LEU A 130 -16.01 1.98 7.17
C LEU A 130 -17.04 2.38 8.24
N GLY A 131 -17.68 1.40 8.87
CA GLY A 131 -18.62 1.61 9.98
C GLY A 131 -19.91 2.32 9.54
N ALA A 132 -20.44 3.22 10.38
CA ALA A 132 -21.68 3.94 10.14
C ALA A 132 -21.65 4.89 8.91
N CYS A 133 -20.46 5.09 8.34
CA CYS A 133 -20.25 5.86 7.11
C CYS A 133 -20.55 5.04 5.84
N ASP A 134 -20.61 3.71 5.93
CA ASP A 134 -20.93 2.83 4.80
C ASP A 134 -22.45 2.66 4.66
N GLY A 135 -23.00 3.00 3.49
CA GLY A 135 -24.42 2.77 3.17
C GLY A 135 -25.46 3.72 3.80
N CYS A 136 -25.09 4.69 4.64
CA CYS A 136 -26.04 5.66 5.23
C CYS A 136 -26.28 6.90 4.34
N PRO A 137 -27.49 7.10 3.77
CA PRO A 137 -27.76 8.22 2.84
C PRO A 137 -27.61 9.61 3.47
N ALA A 138 -27.88 9.72 4.78
CA ALA A 138 -27.84 11.00 5.51
C ALA A 138 -26.41 11.43 5.87
N SER A 139 -25.50 10.47 6.08
CA SER A 139 -24.13 10.72 6.52
C SER A 139 -23.12 10.73 5.36
N ALA A 140 -23.43 10.05 4.25
CA ALA A 140 -22.57 9.94 3.08
C ALA A 140 -22.15 11.30 2.52
N LEU A 141 -23.05 12.29 2.47
CA LEU A 141 -22.75 13.61 1.89
C LEU A 141 -21.74 14.41 2.73
N THR A 142 -21.86 14.35 4.06
CA THR A 142 -20.99 15.10 4.99
C THR A 142 -19.61 14.46 5.10
N PHE A 143 -19.53 13.13 5.19
CA PHE A 143 -18.24 12.43 5.29
C PHE A 143 -17.47 12.44 3.97
N TYR A 144 -18.18 12.23 2.84
CA TYR A 144 -17.59 12.41 1.52
C TYR A 144 -17.05 13.83 1.33
N GLY A 145 -17.79 14.85 1.77
CA GLY A 145 -17.34 16.25 1.73
C GLY A 145 -16.10 16.50 2.59
N GLY A 146 -16.04 15.93 3.80
CA GLY A 146 -14.91 16.06 4.73
C GLY A 146 -13.64 15.41 4.20
N VAL A 147 -13.73 14.14 3.75
CA VAL A 147 -12.62 13.41 3.11
C VAL A 147 -12.17 14.12 1.85
N LYS A 148 -13.12 14.59 1.03
CA LYS A 148 -12.80 15.32 -0.19
C LYS A 148 -12.03 16.59 0.06
N LYS A 149 -12.47 17.38 1.03
CA LYS A 149 -11.77 18.59 1.42
C LYS A 149 -10.37 18.28 1.95
N ALA A 150 -10.23 17.29 2.84
CA ALA A 150 -8.94 16.92 3.42
C ALA A 150 -7.89 16.55 2.35
N ILE A 151 -8.30 15.77 1.34
CA ILE A 151 -7.42 15.41 0.21
C ILE A 151 -7.14 16.63 -0.66
N GLN A 152 -8.17 17.37 -1.09
CA GLN A 152 -7.99 18.47 -2.06
C GLN A 152 -7.23 19.67 -1.50
N ASP A 153 -7.33 19.93 -0.18
CA ASP A 153 -6.58 21.00 0.49
C ASP A 153 -5.06 20.76 0.39
N LYS A 154 -4.60 19.50 0.44
CA LYS A 154 -3.19 19.11 0.32
C LYS A 154 -2.77 18.72 -1.11
N PHE A 155 -3.71 18.21 -1.92
CA PHE A 155 -3.47 17.72 -3.27
C PHE A 155 -4.46 18.31 -4.28
N PRO A 156 -4.30 19.59 -4.69
CA PRO A 156 -5.25 20.26 -5.58
C PRO A 156 -5.39 19.64 -6.99
N HIS A 157 -4.43 18.80 -7.39
CA HIS A 157 -4.45 18.06 -8.66
C HIS A 157 -5.37 16.84 -8.63
N ILE A 158 -5.77 16.37 -7.44
CA ILE A 158 -6.77 15.31 -7.28
C ILE A 158 -8.16 15.94 -7.46
N THR A 159 -8.72 15.80 -8.66
CA THR A 159 -9.99 16.40 -9.04
C THR A 159 -11.17 15.48 -8.74
N GLU A 160 -10.93 14.16 -8.68
CA GLU A 160 -11.96 13.15 -8.50
C GLU A 160 -11.71 12.28 -7.26
N ILE A 161 -12.77 12.02 -6.50
CA ILE A 161 -12.73 11.13 -5.33
C ILE A 161 -13.90 10.18 -5.44
N ARG A 162 -13.63 8.88 -5.48
CA ARG A 162 -14.63 7.84 -5.68
C ARG A 162 -14.78 7.05 -4.38
N GLN A 163 -16.01 6.72 -4.02
CA GLN A 163 -16.29 5.83 -2.90
C GLN A 163 -16.43 4.39 -3.40
N ALA A 164 -15.64 3.47 -2.85
CA ALA A 164 -15.92 2.04 -2.92
C ALA A 164 -17.17 1.74 -2.05
N LYS A 165 -18.21 1.13 -2.61
CA LYS A 165 -19.41 0.73 -1.86
C LYS A 165 -19.15 -0.56 -1.08
N GLY A 166 -19.51 -0.63 0.21
CA GLY A 166 -19.83 -1.89 0.86
C GLY A 166 -21.31 -2.25 0.64
N LEU A 167 -21.63 -3.52 0.44
CA LEU A 167 -23.00 -3.98 0.26
C LEU A 167 -23.23 -5.29 1.01
N GLY A 168 -24.29 -5.30 1.82
CA GLY A 168 -24.90 -6.52 2.32
C GLY A 168 -25.71 -7.23 1.25
N GLY A 169 -25.67 -8.57 1.31
CA GLY A 169 -26.82 -9.47 1.20
C GLY A 169 -27.43 -9.74 -0.17
N GLY A 170 -26.93 -10.76 -0.88
CA GLY A 170 -27.62 -11.47 -1.95
C GLY A 170 -26.95 -12.83 -2.21
N GLU A 171 -27.73 -13.91 -2.41
CA GLU A 171 -27.23 -15.24 -2.76
C GLU A 171 -26.88 -15.32 -4.26
N GLY A 172 -25.63 -15.70 -4.55
CA GLY A 172 -25.03 -15.71 -5.88
C GLY A 172 -23.80 -14.81 -5.91
N VAL A 173 -22.74 -15.22 -6.61
CA VAL A 173 -21.48 -14.45 -6.76
C VAL A 173 -21.77 -13.19 -7.59
N GLU A 174 -22.40 -12.17 -6.99
CA GLU A 174 -22.68 -10.85 -7.57
C GLU A 174 -21.59 -9.83 -7.21
N TYR A 175 -20.37 -10.28 -6.93
CA TYR A 175 -19.33 -9.39 -6.46
C TYR A 175 -18.25 -9.12 -7.52
N ALA A 176 -18.40 -7.97 -8.16
CA ALA A 176 -17.34 -7.27 -8.86
C ALA A 176 -16.48 -6.53 -7.84
N SER A 177 -15.17 -6.65 -8.00
CA SER A 177 -14.16 -5.95 -7.21
C SER A 177 -14.53 -4.47 -6.96
N PRO A 178 -14.33 -3.94 -5.74
CA PRO A 178 -14.55 -2.52 -5.45
C PRO A 178 -13.60 -1.59 -6.24
N PHE A 179 -12.57 -2.16 -6.88
CA PHE A 179 -11.64 -1.52 -7.81
C PHE A 179 -12.19 -1.42 -9.26
N ALA A 180 -13.36 -2.01 -9.54
CA ALA A 180 -14.08 -1.83 -10.78
C ALA A 180 -14.64 -0.40 -10.88
N ASN A 181 -13.79 0.55 -11.28
CA ASN A 181 -14.19 1.89 -11.73
C ASN A 181 -15.50 1.81 -12.56
N PHE A 182 -16.46 2.69 -12.30
CA PHE A 182 -17.81 2.67 -12.91
C PHE A 182 -17.85 3.05 -14.40
N GLN A 183 -16.79 2.80 -15.17
CA GLN A 183 -16.84 2.98 -16.63
C GLN A 183 -17.56 1.79 -17.29
N LYS A 184 -18.54 2.12 -18.15
CA LYS A 184 -19.36 1.14 -18.87
C LYS A 184 -18.57 0.36 -19.94
N GLU A 185 -17.42 0.87 -20.35
CA GLU A 185 -16.65 0.39 -21.51
C GLU A 185 -15.26 -0.12 -21.09
N GLY A 186 -14.57 -0.84 -21.98
CA GLY A 186 -13.22 -1.37 -21.77
C GLY A 186 -13.12 -2.72 -21.08
N TRP A 187 -14.21 -3.48 -21.02
CA TRP A 187 -14.23 -4.83 -20.43
C TRP A 187 -13.79 -5.88 -21.47
N THR A 188 -12.77 -6.66 -21.12
CA THR A 188 -12.26 -7.79 -21.90
C THR A 188 -12.58 -9.08 -21.16
N GLN A 189 -13.11 -10.08 -21.86
CA GLN A 189 -13.40 -11.39 -21.28
C GLN A 189 -12.08 -12.11 -20.95
N ALA A 190 -11.91 -12.52 -19.70
CA ALA A 190 -10.70 -13.19 -19.22
C ALA A 190 -10.85 -14.72 -19.25
N LEU A 191 -11.77 -15.26 -18.45
CA LEU A 191 -12.09 -16.69 -18.40
C LEU A 191 -13.49 -16.95 -17.83
N ALA A 192 -13.97 -18.18 -17.92
CA ALA A 192 -15.19 -18.62 -17.23
C ALA A 192 -14.95 -18.70 -15.71
N LEU A 193 -15.93 -18.30 -14.88
CA LEU A 193 -15.84 -18.38 -13.42
C LEU A 193 -15.58 -19.83 -12.94
N GLU A 194 -16.15 -20.81 -13.63
CA GLU A 194 -15.98 -22.24 -13.30
C GLU A 194 -14.57 -22.77 -13.57
N ALA A 195 -13.78 -22.06 -14.40
CA ALA A 195 -12.40 -22.44 -14.68
C ALA A 195 -11.42 -22.07 -13.56
N ILE A 196 -11.87 -21.31 -12.55
CA ILE A 196 -11.09 -21.02 -11.33
C ILE A 196 -11.83 -21.56 -10.09
N GLY A 197 -11.18 -22.50 -9.39
CA GLY A 197 -11.70 -23.07 -8.14
C GLY A 197 -11.70 -22.04 -7.01
N ASP A 198 -12.49 -22.29 -5.96
CA ASP A 198 -12.47 -21.45 -4.76
C ASP A 198 -11.08 -21.49 -4.09
N GLY A 199 -10.55 -20.32 -3.74
CA GLY A 199 -9.21 -20.14 -3.17
C GLY A 199 -8.07 -20.26 -4.18
N GLN A 200 -8.36 -20.48 -5.46
CA GLN A 200 -7.35 -20.58 -6.51
C GLN A 200 -7.05 -19.23 -7.16
N THR A 201 -5.85 -19.13 -7.71
CA THR A 201 -5.37 -17.99 -8.49
C THR A 201 -4.92 -18.48 -9.85
N GLU A 202 -5.38 -17.79 -10.90
CA GLU A 202 -4.98 -18.03 -12.28
C GLU A 202 -4.23 -16.81 -12.82
N ILE A 203 -3.21 -17.05 -13.64
CA ILE A 203 -2.48 -15.99 -14.35
C ILE A 203 -3.03 -15.92 -15.77
N VAL A 204 -3.44 -14.73 -16.19
CA VAL A 204 -4.08 -14.53 -17.50
C VAL A 204 -3.42 -13.37 -18.23
N GLU A 205 -3.21 -13.53 -19.53
CA GLU A 205 -2.82 -12.44 -20.42
C GLU A 205 -4.06 -11.77 -21.00
N ILE A 206 -4.17 -10.46 -20.80
CA ILE A 206 -5.29 -9.64 -21.29
C ILE A 206 -4.69 -8.44 -22.01
N ASP A 207 -4.94 -8.29 -23.31
CA ASP A 207 -4.44 -7.18 -24.13
C ASP A 207 -2.90 -6.92 -23.99
N GLY A 208 -2.13 -7.98 -23.73
CA GLY A 208 -0.67 -7.96 -23.54
C GLY A 208 -0.21 -7.57 -22.13
N GLU A 209 -1.13 -7.51 -21.16
CA GLU A 209 -0.85 -7.35 -19.74
C GLU A 209 -1.17 -8.63 -18.97
N SER A 210 -0.19 -9.10 -18.21
CA SER A 210 -0.29 -10.27 -17.34
C SER A 210 -0.99 -9.90 -16.04
N VAL A 211 -2.02 -10.66 -15.64
CA VAL A 211 -2.83 -10.38 -14.44
C VAL A 211 -2.99 -11.63 -13.57
N LEU A 212 -3.10 -11.42 -12.25
CA LEU A 212 -3.47 -12.41 -11.24
C LEU A 212 -4.97 -12.32 -10.99
N LEU A 213 -5.72 -13.38 -11.30
CA LEU A 213 -7.14 -13.51 -10.98
C LEU A 213 -7.31 -14.49 -9.85
N THR A 214 -7.90 -14.09 -8.72
CA THR A 214 -8.11 -14.98 -7.57
C THR A 214 -9.60 -15.08 -7.25
N ARG A 215 -10.09 -16.29 -7.03
CA ARG A 215 -11.46 -16.53 -6.56
C ARG A 215 -11.47 -16.75 -5.05
N LEU A 216 -12.28 -15.97 -4.35
CA LEU A 216 -12.43 -16.01 -2.89
C LEU A 216 -13.92 -16.14 -2.55
N ALA A 217 -14.41 -17.37 -2.48
CA ALA A 217 -15.81 -17.74 -2.32
C ALA A 217 -16.72 -17.05 -3.36
N ASP A 218 -17.39 -15.98 -2.92
CA ASP A 218 -18.31 -15.17 -3.69
C ASP A 218 -17.68 -13.94 -4.34
N LYS A 219 -16.35 -13.79 -4.25
CA LYS A 219 -15.59 -12.68 -4.81
C LYS A 219 -14.56 -13.13 -5.84
N VAL A 220 -14.25 -12.21 -6.77
CA VAL A 220 -13.08 -12.33 -7.65
C VAL A 220 -12.24 -11.06 -7.51
N THR A 221 -10.93 -11.22 -7.30
CA THR A 221 -9.95 -10.13 -7.30
C THR A 221 -9.08 -10.22 -8.54
N CYS A 222 -8.58 -9.07 -9.00
CA CYS A 222 -7.70 -8.97 -10.15
C CYS A 222 -6.60 -7.96 -9.88
N PHE A 223 -5.35 -8.40 -9.92
CA PHE A 223 -4.17 -7.54 -9.80
C PHE A 223 -3.27 -7.70 -11.01
N LYS A 224 -2.44 -6.73 -11.31
CA LYS A 224 -1.34 -6.90 -12.24
C LYS A 224 -0.43 -8.01 -11.73
N ASN A 225 0.06 -8.87 -12.62
CA ASN A 225 1.10 -9.86 -12.32
C ASN A 225 2.47 -9.16 -12.23
N ALA A 226 2.61 -8.27 -11.25
CA ALA A 226 3.81 -7.49 -11.00
C ALA A 226 3.87 -7.13 -9.51
N CYS A 227 4.97 -7.52 -8.87
CA CYS A 227 5.29 -7.17 -7.50
C CYS A 227 5.31 -5.64 -7.35
N ALA A 228 4.60 -5.09 -6.38
CA ALA A 228 4.54 -3.65 -6.15
C ALA A 228 5.91 -3.03 -5.78
N HIS A 229 6.86 -3.86 -5.34
CA HIS A 229 8.22 -3.45 -5.03
C HIS A 229 9.03 -3.10 -6.30
N MET A 230 9.27 -4.06 -7.20
CA MET A 230 10.15 -3.86 -8.38
C MET A 230 9.50 -4.19 -9.73
N GLY A 231 8.21 -4.50 -9.76
CA GLY A 231 7.47 -4.85 -10.97
C GLY A 231 7.80 -6.24 -11.53
N MET A 232 8.59 -7.04 -10.80
CA MET A 232 8.89 -8.43 -11.17
C MET A 232 7.60 -9.26 -11.16
N ALA A 233 7.48 -10.19 -12.11
CA ALA A 233 6.30 -11.02 -12.20
C ALA A 233 6.08 -11.82 -10.89
N MET A 234 4.82 -12.01 -10.53
CA MET A 234 4.43 -12.76 -9.33
C MET A 234 4.08 -14.22 -9.69
N ASP A 235 4.16 -14.57 -10.97
CA ASP A 235 3.99 -15.93 -11.44
C ASP A 235 5.11 -16.84 -10.91
N GLY A 236 4.70 -17.98 -10.36
CA GLY A 236 5.61 -18.88 -9.63
C GLY A 236 5.85 -18.50 -8.16
N GLY A 237 5.21 -17.44 -7.64
CA GLY A 237 5.14 -17.18 -6.21
C GLY A 237 4.36 -18.28 -5.46
N GLU A 238 4.77 -18.56 -4.22
CA GLU A 238 4.03 -19.49 -3.35
C GLU A 238 2.74 -18.83 -2.86
N ILE A 239 1.63 -19.56 -2.94
CA ILE A 239 0.33 -19.11 -2.44
C ILE A 239 -0.10 -20.00 -1.28
N ALA A 240 -0.26 -19.41 -0.11
CA ALA A 240 -0.76 -20.06 1.09
C ALA A 240 -1.77 -19.16 1.79
N GLU A 241 -2.91 -19.70 2.22
CA GLU A 241 -3.92 -18.96 2.99
C GLU A 241 -4.35 -17.61 2.38
N ARG A 242 -4.47 -17.54 1.04
CA ARG A 242 -4.81 -16.31 0.27
C ARG A 242 -3.74 -15.21 0.33
N ILE A 243 -2.49 -15.58 0.62
CA ILE A 243 -1.33 -14.72 0.57
C ILE A 243 -0.42 -15.23 -0.55
N ILE A 244 -0.02 -14.35 -1.45
CA ILE A 244 1.01 -14.64 -2.46
C ILE A 244 2.35 -14.08 -2.01
N THR A 245 3.38 -14.93 -2.03
CA THR A 245 4.76 -14.54 -1.74
C THR A 245 5.50 -14.29 -3.05
N CYS A 246 6.05 -13.09 -3.22
CA CYS A 246 6.88 -12.76 -4.38
C CYS A 246 8.09 -13.71 -4.45
N PRO A 247 8.30 -14.44 -5.56
CA PRO A 247 9.35 -15.46 -5.64
C PRO A 247 10.77 -14.86 -5.70
N TYR A 248 10.90 -13.55 -5.85
CA TYR A 248 12.18 -12.85 -5.97
C TYR A 248 12.68 -12.30 -4.64
N HIS A 249 11.82 -11.60 -3.90
CA HIS A 249 12.20 -10.83 -2.70
C HIS A 249 11.39 -11.18 -1.45
N GLY A 250 10.48 -12.16 -1.54
CA GLY A 250 9.72 -12.63 -0.39
C GLY A 250 8.59 -11.72 0.09
N PHE A 251 8.36 -10.58 -0.58
CA PHE A 251 7.24 -9.68 -0.23
C PHE A 251 5.92 -10.45 -0.31
N GLN A 252 5.14 -10.39 0.77
CA GLN A 252 3.89 -11.14 0.89
C GLN A 252 2.71 -10.22 0.66
N TYR A 253 1.77 -10.62 -0.18
CA TYR A 253 0.60 -9.81 -0.51
C TYR A 253 -0.70 -10.58 -0.24
N SER A 254 -1.66 -9.92 0.40
CA SER A 254 -3.03 -10.41 0.48
C SER A 254 -3.64 -10.47 -0.91
N LEU A 255 -4.14 -11.63 -1.33
CA LEU A 255 -4.89 -11.80 -2.58
C LEU A 255 -6.34 -11.28 -2.47
N GLU A 256 -6.80 -10.93 -1.26
CA GLU A 256 -8.09 -10.29 -1.04
C GLU A 256 -8.03 -8.78 -1.25
N SER A 257 -7.02 -8.12 -0.68
CA SER A 257 -6.90 -6.65 -0.72
C SER A 257 -5.80 -6.14 -1.66
N GLY A 258 -4.81 -6.97 -1.99
CA GLY A 258 -3.58 -6.57 -2.67
C GLY A 258 -2.52 -5.98 -1.73
N GLU A 259 -2.84 -5.80 -0.44
CA GLU A 259 -1.94 -5.19 0.55
C GLU A 259 -0.71 -6.06 0.78
N CYS A 260 0.45 -5.41 0.88
CA CYS A 260 1.68 -6.05 1.27
C CYS A 260 1.74 -6.21 2.79
N LEU A 261 1.81 -7.46 3.24
CA LEU A 261 1.83 -7.83 4.66
C LEU A 261 3.22 -7.69 5.29
N THR A 262 4.28 -7.67 4.47
CA THR A 262 5.66 -7.48 4.92
C THR A 262 6.10 -6.02 4.86
N ALA A 263 5.39 -5.18 4.11
CA ALA A 263 5.72 -3.76 3.98
C ALA A 263 4.43 -2.93 4.05
N PRO A 264 4.16 -2.27 5.19
CA PRO A 264 2.99 -1.41 5.34
C PRO A 264 2.88 -0.40 4.19
N GLU A 265 1.65 -0.11 3.75
CA GLU A 265 1.33 0.89 2.72
C GLU A 265 1.77 0.56 1.27
N VAL A 266 2.35 -0.62 1.04
CA VAL A 266 2.67 -1.13 -0.31
C VAL A 266 1.51 -2.02 -0.80
N GLN A 267 1.09 -1.89 -2.06
CA GLN A 267 -0.05 -2.65 -2.58
C GLN A 267 0.14 -3.05 -4.05
N LEU A 268 -0.32 -4.26 -4.42
CA LEU A 268 -0.43 -4.71 -5.80
C LEU A 268 -1.33 -3.78 -6.62
N GLN A 269 -0.97 -3.51 -7.88
CA GLN A 269 -1.78 -2.68 -8.77
C GLN A 269 -3.10 -3.41 -9.11
N PRO A 270 -4.28 -2.88 -8.73
CA PRO A 270 -5.54 -3.55 -9.00
C PRO A 270 -6.06 -3.25 -10.41
N HIS A 271 -6.79 -4.21 -10.96
CA HIS A 271 -7.60 -4.05 -12.17
C HIS A 271 -9.09 -4.18 -11.85
N GLY A 272 -9.92 -3.57 -12.69
CA GLY A 272 -11.36 -3.75 -12.57
C GLY A 272 -11.72 -5.19 -12.94
N VAL A 273 -12.50 -5.87 -12.12
CA VAL A 273 -13.01 -7.22 -12.43
C VAL A 273 -14.47 -7.34 -12.07
N ARG A 274 -15.24 -8.01 -12.93
CA ARG A 274 -16.64 -8.34 -12.67
C ARG A 274 -16.96 -9.74 -13.18
N VAL A 275 -17.98 -10.34 -12.60
CA VAL A 275 -18.59 -11.56 -13.12
C VAL A 275 -19.90 -11.19 -13.81
N LYS A 276 -20.06 -11.58 -15.07
CA LYS A 276 -21.28 -11.37 -15.84
C LYS A 276 -21.63 -12.66 -16.58
N ASP A 277 -22.84 -13.17 -16.37
CA ASP A 277 -23.33 -14.39 -17.04
C ASP A 277 -22.36 -15.58 -16.91
N GLY A 278 -21.72 -15.73 -15.75
CA GLY A 278 -20.72 -16.79 -15.47
C GLY A 278 -19.33 -16.54 -16.06
N GLN A 279 -19.09 -15.39 -16.67
CA GLN A 279 -17.79 -15.00 -17.23
C GLN A 279 -17.11 -13.93 -16.39
N ILE A 280 -15.81 -14.11 -16.15
CA ILE A 280 -14.95 -13.10 -15.55
C ILE A 280 -14.54 -12.13 -16.66
N GLU A 281 -14.89 -10.87 -16.49
CA GLU A 281 -14.47 -9.78 -17.37
C GLU A 281 -13.53 -8.86 -16.58
N VAL A 282 -12.43 -8.46 -17.20
CA VAL A 282 -11.41 -7.58 -16.63
C VAL A 282 -11.33 -6.30 -17.44
N ARG A 283 -11.11 -5.18 -16.74
CA ARG A 283 -10.70 -3.92 -17.35
C ARG A 283 -9.36 -3.51 -16.75
N LEU A 284 -8.35 -3.44 -17.61
CA LEU A 284 -7.02 -2.98 -17.24
C LEU A 284 -7.05 -1.51 -16.81
N THR A 285 -6.39 -1.25 -15.69
CA THR A 285 -6.15 0.09 -15.16
C THR A 285 -4.75 0.47 -15.65
N ARG A 286 -4.68 1.32 -16.68
CA ARG A 286 -3.41 1.79 -17.26
C ARG A 286 -2.86 2.99 -16.52
#